data_AF-A0A1H4PTU5-F1
#
_entry.id   AF-A0A1H4PTU5-F1
#
_cell.length_a   1.000
_cell.length_b   1.000
_cell.length_c   1.000
_cell.angle_alpha   90.00
_cell.angle_beta   90.00
_cell.angle_gamma   90.00
#
_symmetry.space_group_name_H-M   'P 1'
#
loop_
_entity.id
_entity.type
_entity.pdbx_description
1 polymer ?
#
loop_
_entity_poly.entity_id
_entity_poly.type
_entity_poly.pdbx_seq_one_letter_code
_entity_poly.pdbx_strand_id
1 'polypeptide(L)'
;MTQRIVLLSACLAANVAAGMPLAAQEALAKGPGGKAICAPRAKLLARLEHGRDFAAQGQGLRDAEAMIEIRADTDGNWLLIQNYADGLSCLLAMGEAWEGASPSASQLAEQEKPPAALPPVGKTDPA
;
A
#
# COMPACT_ATOMS: atom_id res chain seq x y z
N MET A 1 26.92 41.29 -35.19
CA MET A 1 25.51 41.25 -34.72
C MET A 1 25.51 40.52 -33.37
N THR A 2 25.62 41.12 -32.19
CA THR A 2 25.47 42.53 -31.74
C THR A 2 24.03 43.06 -31.61
N GLN A 3 23.27 42.60 -30.62
CA GLN A 3 22.22 43.38 -29.90
C GLN A 3 21.81 42.60 -28.63
N ARG A 4 22.21 43.00 -27.41
CA ARG A 4 21.77 44.12 -26.53
C ARG A 4 20.51 43.84 -25.70
N ILE A 5 20.79 43.55 -24.43
CA ILE A 5 20.01 43.74 -23.20
C ILE A 5 18.96 44.87 -23.29
N VAL A 6 17.70 44.50 -23.05
CA VAL A 6 16.52 45.32 -22.67
C VAL A 6 15.55 44.33 -21.98
N LEU A 7 14.96 44.52 -20.79
CA LEU A 7 15.13 45.50 -19.71
C LEU A 7 14.77 44.81 -18.35
N LEU A 8 14.86 45.50 -17.21
CA LEU A 8 14.21 45.08 -15.96
C LEU A 8 12.77 45.64 -15.90
N SER A 9 11.83 44.88 -15.34
CA SER A 9 10.57 45.42 -14.81
C SER A 9 10.35 44.92 -13.38
N ALA A 10 10.87 45.67 -12.42
CA ALA A 10 10.46 45.56 -11.03
C ALA A 10 9.20 46.43 -10.83
N CYS A 11 8.07 45.81 -10.52
CA CYS A 11 6.93 46.51 -9.93
C CYS A 11 6.73 45.97 -8.51
N LEU A 12 7.15 46.77 -7.52
CA LEU A 12 6.81 46.56 -6.12
C LEU A 12 5.28 46.64 -5.97
N ALA A 13 4.69 45.63 -5.35
CA ALA A 13 3.38 45.71 -4.72
C ALA A 13 3.47 45.05 -3.34
N ALA A 14 4.00 45.80 -2.37
CA ALA A 14 3.94 45.39 -0.97
C ALA A 14 2.48 45.44 -0.50
N ASN A 15 1.94 44.33 -0.01
CA ASN A 15 0.60 44.29 0.58
C ASN A 15 0.55 43.43 1.86
N VAL A 16 0.33 44.14 2.96
CA VAL A 16 -0.48 43.79 4.15
C VAL A 16 -0.33 42.39 4.75
N ALA A 17 0.22 42.35 5.97
CA ALA A 17 0.08 41.21 6.87
C ALA A 17 -1.34 41.13 7.48
N ALA A 18 -2.01 39.99 7.31
CA ALA A 18 -3.18 39.58 8.08
C ALA A 18 -3.16 38.05 8.23
N GLY A 19 -3.66 37.54 9.36
CA GLY A 19 -3.42 36.16 9.82
C GLY A 19 -3.86 35.08 8.84
N MET A 20 -2.95 34.16 8.51
CA MET A 20 -3.21 32.99 7.67
C MET A 20 -3.79 31.87 8.55
N PRO A 21 -5.01 31.36 8.30
CA PRO A 21 -5.56 30.28 9.09
C PRO A 21 -4.76 29.00 8.84
N LEU A 22 -4.33 28.35 9.92
CA LEU A 22 -3.68 27.04 9.86
C LEU A 22 -4.72 25.96 9.54
N ALA A 23 -5.11 25.89 8.27
CA ALA A 23 -5.84 24.74 7.75
C ALA A 23 -4.93 23.52 7.89
N ALA A 24 -5.39 22.51 8.63
CA ALA A 24 -4.74 21.21 8.69
C ALA A 24 -4.80 20.56 7.30
N GLN A 25 -3.77 20.81 6.50
CA GLN A 25 -3.57 20.13 5.24
C GLN A 25 -3.13 18.71 5.55
N GLU A 26 -4.09 17.79 5.56
CA GLU A 26 -3.82 16.36 5.43
C GLU A 26 -3.04 16.16 4.14
N ALA A 27 -1.71 16.10 4.27
CA ALA A 27 -0.81 15.94 3.15
C ALA A 27 -0.95 14.51 2.63
N LEU A 28 -1.89 14.31 1.69
CA LEU A 28 -2.00 13.10 0.89
C LEU A 28 -0.63 12.81 0.27
N ALA A 29 0.07 11.82 0.84
CA ALA A 29 1.40 11.44 0.43
C ALA A 29 1.37 10.98 -1.03
N LYS A 30 1.84 11.84 -1.94
CA LYS A 30 1.99 11.52 -3.35
C LYS A 30 3.16 10.57 -3.54
N GLY A 31 2.87 9.27 -3.54
CA GLY A 31 3.76 8.29 -4.12
C GLY A 31 3.97 8.55 -5.64
N PRO A 32 5.03 8.02 -6.24
CA PRO A 32 5.29 8.16 -7.67
C PRO A 32 4.32 7.28 -8.48
N GLY A 33 3.09 7.75 -8.68
CA GLY A 33 2.04 6.99 -9.39
C GLY A 33 0.63 7.53 -9.17
N GLY A 34 0.32 8.72 -9.72
CA GLY A 34 -1.03 9.27 -9.71
C GLY A 34 -1.57 9.70 -8.33
N LYS A 35 -2.88 9.97 -8.26
CA LYS A 35 -3.61 10.08 -7.00
C LYS A 35 -4.06 8.66 -6.61
N ALA A 36 -3.64 8.15 -5.46
CA ALA A 36 -4.09 6.85 -4.97
C ALA A 36 -5.62 6.81 -4.91
N ILE A 37 -6.22 5.72 -5.42
CA ILE A 37 -7.67 5.55 -5.43
C ILE A 37 -8.07 4.96 -4.08
N CYS A 38 -8.57 5.82 -3.18
CA CYS A 38 -8.96 5.44 -1.84
C CYS A 38 -10.48 5.56 -1.60
N ALA A 39 -11.03 4.63 -0.82
CA ALA A 39 -12.42 4.63 -0.35
C ALA A 39 -12.55 3.68 0.87
N PRO A 40 -13.65 3.73 1.65
CA PRO A 40 -13.95 2.68 2.63
C PRO A 40 -13.94 1.30 1.95
N ARG A 41 -13.30 0.29 2.55
CA ARG A 41 -12.98 -1.02 1.91
C ARG A 41 -14.09 -1.56 0.99
N ALA A 42 -15.31 -1.73 1.52
CA ALA A 42 -16.44 -2.28 0.77
C ALA A 42 -16.79 -1.47 -0.49
N LYS A 43 -16.66 -0.13 -0.46
CA LYS A 43 -16.86 0.74 -1.62
C LYS A 43 -15.70 0.70 -2.61
N LEU A 44 -14.48 0.41 -2.15
CA LEU A 44 -13.33 0.21 -3.03
C LEU A 44 -13.49 -1.10 -3.81
N LEU A 45 -13.75 -2.21 -3.11
CA LEU A 45 -13.88 -3.54 -3.71
C LEU A 45 -15.05 -3.59 -4.71
N ALA A 46 -16.23 -3.11 -4.32
CA ALA A 46 -17.40 -3.04 -5.21
C ALA A 46 -17.16 -2.23 -6.50
N ARG A 47 -16.20 -1.29 -6.52
CA ARG A 47 -15.82 -0.54 -7.73
C ARG A 47 -14.80 -1.27 -8.59
N LEU A 48 -13.81 -1.91 -7.97
CA LEU A 48 -12.68 -2.54 -8.66
C LEU A 48 -13.02 -3.94 -9.21
N GLU A 49 -13.75 -4.73 -8.43
CA GLU A 49 -14.00 -6.14 -8.72
C GLU A 49 -15.12 -6.29 -9.76
N HIS A 50 -16.09 -5.38 -9.76
CA HIS A 50 -17.09 -5.17 -10.82
C HIS A 50 -17.89 -6.44 -11.23
N GLY A 51 -18.11 -7.34 -10.27
CA GLY A 51 -18.81 -8.62 -10.49
C GLY A 51 -17.90 -9.81 -10.81
N ARG A 52 -16.58 -9.61 -10.89
CA ARG A 52 -15.57 -10.69 -10.91
C ARG A 52 -15.18 -11.07 -9.48
N ASP A 53 -14.77 -12.33 -9.30
CA ASP A 53 -14.30 -12.83 -8.01
C ASP A 53 -12.76 -12.69 -7.91
N PHE A 54 -12.31 -11.73 -7.12
CA PHE A 54 -10.89 -11.48 -6.86
C PHE A 54 -10.48 -12.18 -5.55
N ALA A 55 -10.10 -13.44 -5.65
CA ALA A 55 -9.65 -14.24 -4.52
C ALA A 55 -8.37 -13.66 -3.89
N ALA A 56 -8.30 -13.61 -2.55
CA ALA A 56 -7.12 -13.17 -1.82
C ALA A 56 -5.95 -14.15 -2.03
N GLN A 57 -4.83 -13.65 -2.56
CA GLN A 57 -3.63 -14.42 -2.88
C GLN A 57 -2.58 -14.34 -1.75
N GLY A 58 -2.58 -13.25 -1.00
CA GLY A 58 -1.65 -13.03 0.11
C GLY A 58 -1.94 -11.72 0.84
N GLN A 59 -1.53 -11.64 2.09
CA GLN A 59 -1.72 -10.46 2.95
C GLN A 59 -0.61 -10.37 4.01
N GLY A 60 -0.36 -9.17 4.50
CA GLY A 60 0.63 -8.93 5.57
C GLY A 60 0.61 -7.51 6.10
N LEU A 61 1.02 -7.32 7.35
CA LEU A 61 1.15 -5.99 7.95
C LEU A 61 2.34 -5.24 7.33
N ARG A 62 2.13 -3.97 6.96
CA ARG A 62 3.22 -3.02 6.71
C ARG A 62 3.70 -2.40 8.02
N ASP A 63 2.75 -2.10 8.89
CA ASP A 63 2.92 -1.45 10.19
C ASP A 63 1.72 -1.81 11.10
N ALA A 64 1.62 -1.20 12.29
CA ALA A 64 0.57 -1.49 13.25
C ALA A 64 -0.85 -1.06 12.81
N GLU A 65 -0.96 -0.13 11.84
CA GLU A 65 -2.23 0.47 11.42
C GLU A 65 -2.56 0.18 9.95
N ALA A 66 -1.67 -0.47 9.19
CA ALA A 66 -1.85 -0.77 7.77
C ALA A 66 -1.44 -2.18 7.36
N MET A 67 -2.33 -2.84 6.63
CA MET A 67 -2.17 -4.16 6.01
C MET A 67 -2.13 -4.06 4.48
N ILE A 68 -1.19 -4.75 3.85
CA ILE A 68 -1.14 -4.98 2.40
C ILE A 68 -1.86 -6.27 2.07
N GLU A 69 -2.56 -6.29 0.95
CA GLU A 69 -3.32 -7.43 0.45
C GLU A 69 -3.21 -7.50 -1.08
N ILE A 70 -2.97 -8.69 -1.61
CA ILE A 70 -2.97 -8.99 -3.03
C ILE A 70 -4.20 -9.84 -3.32
N ARG A 71 -4.99 -9.46 -4.33
CA ARG A 71 -6.05 -10.30 -4.90
C ARG A 71 -5.78 -10.58 -6.37
N ALA A 72 -6.29 -11.69 -6.87
CA ALA A 72 -6.33 -11.98 -8.30
C ALA A 72 -7.61 -12.74 -8.67
N ASP A 73 -8.09 -12.54 -9.90
CA ASP A 73 -9.16 -13.34 -10.49
C ASP A 73 -8.60 -14.51 -11.33
N THR A 74 -9.49 -15.39 -11.81
CA THR A 74 -9.12 -16.55 -12.64
C THR A 74 -8.60 -16.19 -14.02
N ASP A 75 -8.85 -14.96 -14.48
CA ASP A 75 -8.45 -14.45 -15.79
C ASP A 75 -7.04 -13.82 -15.73
N GLY A 76 -6.42 -13.80 -14.54
CA GLY A 76 -5.08 -13.28 -14.31
C GLY A 76 -5.03 -11.77 -14.03
N ASN A 77 -6.16 -11.11 -13.81
CA ASN A 77 -6.16 -9.73 -13.32
C ASN A 77 -5.76 -9.72 -11.84
N TRP A 78 -5.07 -8.68 -11.38
CA TRP A 78 -4.67 -8.55 -9.98
C TRP A 78 -4.80 -7.13 -9.44
N LEU A 79 -4.96 -7.05 -8.12
CA LEU A 79 -5.11 -5.82 -7.33
C LEU A 79 -4.16 -5.86 -6.14
N LEU A 80 -3.36 -4.80 -5.95
CA LEU A 80 -2.58 -4.56 -4.74
C LEU A 80 -3.26 -3.46 -3.92
N ILE A 81 -3.79 -3.83 -2.76
CA ILE A 81 -4.61 -2.96 -1.92
C ILE A 81 -3.93 -2.78 -0.56
N GLN A 82 -3.90 -1.54 -0.09
CA GLN A 82 -3.63 -1.23 1.31
C GLN A 82 -4.94 -1.01 2.06
N ASN A 83 -5.03 -1.60 3.24
CA ASN A 83 -6.15 -1.44 4.17
C ASN A 83 -5.62 -0.82 5.46
N TYR A 84 -6.29 0.21 5.96
CA TYR A 84 -5.97 0.88 7.21
C TYR A 84 -6.95 0.44 8.33
N ALA A 85 -6.50 0.54 9.58
CA ALA A 85 -7.29 0.17 10.76
C ALA A 85 -8.57 1.02 10.95
N ASP A 86 -8.62 2.22 10.37
CA ASP A 86 -9.79 3.11 10.32
C ASP A 86 -10.86 2.69 9.29
N GLY A 87 -10.60 1.64 8.51
CA GLY A 87 -11.48 1.13 7.46
C GLY A 87 -11.31 1.81 6.09
N LEU A 88 -10.41 2.79 5.96
CA LEU A 88 -9.97 3.30 4.66
C LEU A 88 -9.19 2.21 3.92
N SER A 89 -9.31 2.17 2.60
CA SER A 89 -8.48 1.32 1.76
C SER A 89 -8.08 2.07 0.51
N CYS A 90 -6.88 1.82 0.02
CA CYS A 90 -6.30 2.46 -1.15
C CYS A 90 -5.78 1.40 -2.13
N LEU A 91 -6.14 1.52 -3.41
CA LEU A 91 -5.46 0.80 -4.47
C LEU A 91 -4.04 1.38 -4.64
N LEU A 92 -3.03 0.54 -4.53
CA LEU A 92 -1.64 0.90 -4.76
C LEU A 92 -1.19 0.56 -6.19
N ALA A 93 -1.66 -0.56 -6.73
CA ALA A 93 -1.44 -0.98 -8.11
C ALA A 93 -2.53 -1.96 -8.58
N MET A 94 -2.72 -2.07 -9.89
CA MET A 94 -3.53 -3.09 -10.55
C MET A 94 -2.84 -3.53 -11.84
N GLY A 95 -3.17 -4.72 -12.33
CA GLY A 95 -2.66 -5.20 -13.61
C GLY A 95 -3.26 -6.52 -14.05
N GLU A 96 -2.59 -7.14 -15.02
CA GLU A 96 -2.94 -8.41 -15.66
C GLU A 96 -1.76 -9.39 -15.55
N ALA A 97 -1.90 -10.59 -16.10
CA ALA A 97 -0.89 -11.66 -16.11
C ALA A 97 -0.37 -12.04 -14.71
N TRP A 98 -1.28 -12.28 -13.75
CA TRP A 98 -0.95 -12.78 -12.42
C TRP A 98 -0.36 -14.20 -12.47
N GLU A 99 0.91 -14.33 -12.08
CA GLU A 99 1.58 -15.62 -11.87
C GLU A 99 1.61 -15.93 -10.36
N GLY A 100 0.55 -16.59 -9.88
CA GLY A 100 0.40 -16.93 -8.47
C GLY A 100 1.27 -18.11 -8.03
N ALA A 101 2.01 -17.94 -6.94
CA ALA A 101 2.56 -19.06 -6.19
C ALA A 101 1.46 -19.72 -5.36
N SER A 102 0.67 -20.60 -5.98
CA SER A 102 -0.12 -21.59 -5.22
C SER A 102 0.85 -22.36 -4.31
N PRO A 103 0.63 -22.41 -2.98
CA PRO A 103 1.49 -23.20 -2.11
C PRO A 103 1.43 -24.65 -2.60
N SER A 104 2.59 -25.16 -3.02
CA SER A 104 2.67 -26.53 -3.52
C SER A 104 2.26 -27.51 -2.42
N ALA A 105 1.74 -28.68 -2.82
CA ALA A 105 1.32 -29.70 -1.85
C ALA A 105 2.43 -30.10 -0.86
N SER A 106 3.70 -29.98 -1.26
CA SER A 106 4.86 -30.19 -0.36
C SER A 106 5.06 -29.06 0.66
N GLN A 107 4.73 -27.81 0.33
CA GLN A 107 4.77 -26.69 1.30
C GLN A 107 3.65 -26.80 2.33
N LEU A 108 2.46 -27.26 1.92
CA LEU A 108 1.36 -27.56 2.85
C LEU A 108 1.73 -28.74 3.76
N ALA A 109 2.30 -29.82 3.20
CA ALA A 109 2.71 -30.99 3.98
C ALA A 109 3.84 -30.71 5.00
N GLU A 110 4.79 -29.81 4.69
CA GLU A 110 5.84 -29.41 5.66
C GLU A 110 5.29 -28.48 6.75
N GLN A 111 4.21 -27.72 6.50
CA GLN A 111 3.51 -26.93 7.54
C GLN A 111 2.67 -27.80 8.48
N GLU A 112 2.18 -28.95 8.01
CA GLU A 112 1.43 -29.93 8.82
C GLU A 112 2.34 -30.81 9.70
N LYS A 113 3.65 -30.75 9.49
CA LYS A 113 4.63 -31.49 10.28
C LYS A 113 4.63 -31.02 11.73
N PRO A 114 4.45 -31.93 12.71
CA PRO A 114 4.53 -31.55 14.12
C PRO A 114 5.85 -30.84 14.42
N PRO A 115 5.84 -29.75 15.19
CA PRO A 115 7.07 -29.07 15.56
C PRO A 115 8.00 -30.07 16.24
N ALA A 116 9.28 -30.06 15.84
CA ALA A 116 10.28 -30.94 16.44
C ALA A 116 10.23 -30.78 17.97
N ALA A 117 10.14 -31.90 18.68
CA ALA A 117 10.03 -31.90 20.13
C ALA A 117 11.14 -31.03 20.72
N LEU A 118 10.76 -30.00 21.47
CA LEU A 118 11.73 -29.09 22.09
C LEU A 118 12.71 -29.92 22.93
N PRO A 119 14.03 -29.65 22.86
CA PRO A 119 15.00 -30.34 23.69
C PRO A 119 14.61 -30.17 25.17
N PRO A 120 14.79 -31.20 26.01
CA PRO A 120 14.36 -31.14 27.39
C PRO A 120 15.06 -29.98 28.12
N VAL A 121 14.27 -29.01 28.55
CA VAL A 121 14.76 -27.91 29.39
C VAL A 121 15.14 -28.50 30.74
N GLY A 122 16.44 -28.55 31.02
CA GLY A 122 16.97 -28.99 32.31
C GLY A 122 17.86 -30.23 32.26
N LYS A 123 19.07 -30.05 31.75
CA LYS A 123 20.27 -30.56 32.44
C LYS A 123 21.26 -29.42 32.56
N THR A 124 21.16 -28.68 33.66
CA THR A 124 22.30 -27.91 34.17
C THR A 124 23.26 -28.94 34.74
N ASP A 125 24.33 -29.25 34.00
CA ASP A 125 25.41 -30.07 34.54
C ASP A 125 26.00 -29.34 35.77
N PRO A 126 26.09 -29.99 36.95
CA PRO A 126 26.81 -29.42 38.07
C PRO A 126 28.30 -29.33 37.73
N ALA A 127 28.91 -28.19 38.07
CA ALA A 127 30.33 -27.89 37.85
C ALA A 127 31.28 -28.75 38.68
#